data_AF-A0A519QLK5-F1
#
_entry.id   AF-A0A519QLK5-F1
#
_cell.length_a   1.000
_cell.length_b   1.000
_cell.length_c   1.000
_cell.angle_alpha   90.00
_cell.angle_beta   90.00
_cell.angle_gamma   90.00
#
_symmetry.space_group_name_H-M   'P 1'
#
loop_
_entity.id
_entity.type
_entity.pdbx_description
1 polymer ?
#
loop_
_entity_poly.entity_id
_entity_poly.type
_entity_poly.pdbx_seq_one_letter_code
_entity_poly.pdbx_strand_id
1 'polypeptide(L)' 'MIEWRPISITDLYDQIQKTEAELTGEIWNFWQLIKIEPVKWIESKYGNEGGGFWTVAILGTKIVWYNDIEDGFNISDYK' A
#
# COMPACT_ATOMS: atom_id res chain seq x y z
N MET A 1 -22.32 3.97 -14.25
CA MET A 1 -21.53 3.16 -13.31
C MET A 1 -20.08 3.58 -13.53
N ILE A 2 -19.36 3.96 -12.46
CA ILE A 2 -17.94 4.27 -12.58
C ILE A 2 -17.24 2.92 -12.70
N GLU A 3 -16.53 2.72 -13.81
CA GLU A 3 -15.70 1.55 -14.02
C GLU A 3 -14.47 1.67 -13.10
N TRP A 4 -14.29 0.69 -12.20
CA TRP A 4 -13.12 0.66 -11.32
C TRP A 4 -11.84 0.57 -12.15
N ARG A 5 -10.79 1.25 -11.71
CA ARG A 5 -9.45 1.21 -12.31
C ARG A 5 -8.39 1.11 -11.22
N PRO A 6 -7.29 0.38 -11.45
CA PRO A 6 -6.19 0.31 -10.51
C PRO A 6 -5.58 1.70 -10.27
N ILE A 7 -5.09 1.93 -9.05
CA ILE A 7 -4.43 3.21 -8.73
C ILE A 7 -3.15 3.38 -9.55
N SER A 8 -2.88 4.61 -9.98
CA SER A 8 -1.60 4.96 -10.56
C SER A 8 -0.53 5.08 -9.46
N ILE A 9 0.74 4.93 -9.82
CA ILE A 9 1.83 5.13 -8.86
C ILE A 9 1.86 6.56 -8.30
N THR A 10 1.50 7.55 -9.12
CA THR A 10 1.44 8.95 -8.70
C THR A 10 0.33 9.18 -7.67
N ASP A 11 -0.88 8.67 -7.94
CA ASP A 11 -1.99 8.79 -6.99
C ASP A 11 -1.71 8.02 -5.69
N LEU A 12 -1.00 6.88 -5.77
CA LEU A 12 -0.57 6.14 -4.59
C LEU A 12 0.39 6.96 -3.73
N TYR A 13 1.36 7.66 -4.33
CA TYR A 13 2.24 8.56 -3.58
C TYR A 13 1.45 9.69 -2.92
N ASP A 14 0.42 10.23 -3.58
CA ASP A 14 -0.46 11.23 -2.96
C ASP A 14 -1.18 10.65 -1.74
N GLN A 15 -1.67 9.41 -1.80
CA GLN A 15 -2.27 8.74 -0.63
C GLN A 15 -1.26 8.51 0.49
N ILE A 16 -0.05 8.04 0.17
CA ILE A 16 1.02 7.86 1.16
C ILE A 16 1.34 9.20 1.84
N GLN A 17 1.53 10.28 1.08
CA GLN A 17 1.88 11.59 1.61
C GLN A 17 0.78 12.16 2.52
N LYS A 18 -0.50 11.99 2.14
CA LYS A 18 -1.63 12.39 3.00
C LYS A 18 -1.58 11.66 4.35
N THR A 19 -1.37 10.34 4.34
CA THR A 19 -1.26 9.57 5.59
C THR A 19 0.00 9.94 6.38
N GLU A 20 1.15 10.07 5.71
CA GLU A 20 2.42 10.47 6.32
C GLU A 20 2.33 11.82 7.05
N ALA A 21 1.56 12.77 6.52
CA ALA A 21 1.37 14.10 7.13
C ALA A 21 0.67 14.04 8.50
N GLU A 22 -0.08 12.97 8.78
CA GLU A 22 -0.76 12.76 10.06
C GLU A 22 0.10 12.00 11.08
N LEU A 23 1.18 11.36 10.64
CA LEU A 23 2.07 10.59 11.51
C LEU A 23 3.00 11.52 12.29
N THR A 24 3.10 11.29 13.60
CA THR A 24 3.98 12.09 14.47
C THR A 24 4.72 11.20 15.47
N GLY A 25 5.84 11.73 15.99
CA GLY A 25 6.62 11.08 17.05
C GLY A 25 7.07 9.67 16.72
N GLU A 26 6.81 8.73 17.62
CA GLU A 26 7.23 7.33 17.49
C GLU A 26 6.60 6.62 16.29
N ILE A 27 5.37 7.00 15.90
CA ILE A 27 4.68 6.40 14.75
C ILE A 27 5.37 6.81 13.45
N TRP A 28 5.75 8.09 13.32
CA TRP A 28 6.55 8.56 12.18
C TRP A 28 7.88 7.82 12.10
N ASN A 29 8.61 7.73 13.23
CA ASN A 29 9.89 7.02 13.29
C ASN A 29 9.74 5.55 12.88
N PHE A 30 8.70 4.88 13.38
CA PHE A 30 8.41 3.51 13.02
C PHE A 30 8.11 3.36 11.53
N TRP A 31 7.29 4.24 10.96
CA TRP A 31 7.00 4.25 9.53
C TRP A 31 8.26 4.42 8.68
N GLN A 32 9.17 5.34 9.06
CA GLN A 32 10.44 5.52 8.35
C GLN A 32 11.33 4.27 8.36
N LEU A 33 11.19 3.39 9.36
CA LEU A 33 11.97 2.16 9.45
C LEU A 33 11.43 1.03 8.56
N ILE A 34 10.13 1.04 8.27
CA ILE A 34 9.46 -0.08 7.57
C ILE A 34 9.04 0.25 6.15
N LYS A 35 8.92 1.54 5.81
CA LYS A 35 8.49 1.96 4.47
C LYS A 35 9.52 1.56 3.43
N ILE A 36 9.02 1.22 2.25
CA ILE A 36 9.83 0.89 1.07
C ILE A 36 9.33 1.73 -0.09
N GLU A 37 10.11 1.80 -1.17
CA GLU A 37 9.58 2.30 -2.44
C GLU A 37 8.39 1.41 -2.86
N PRO A 38 7.24 1.99 -3.24
CA PRO A 38 6.08 1.21 -3.63
C PRO A 38 6.42 0.25 -4.76
N VAL A 39 6.09 -1.02 -4.55
CA VAL A 39 6.35 -2.09 -5.51
C VAL A 39 5.10 -2.92 -5.71
N LYS A 40 4.79 -3.23 -6.96
CA LYS A 40 3.61 -4.03 -7.29
C LYS A 40 3.94 -5.50 -7.12
N TRP A 41 3.28 -6.15 -6.16
CA TRP A 41 3.41 -7.58 -5.91
C TRP A 41 2.28 -8.32 -6.62
N ILE A 42 2.64 -9.31 -7.42
CA ILE A 42 1.67 -10.14 -8.13
C ILE A 42 1.08 -11.14 -7.15
N GLU A 43 -0.24 -11.08 -6.97
CA GLU A 43 -1.01 -12.09 -6.25
C GLU A 43 -2.04 -12.66 -7.23
N SER A 44 -1.95 -13.96 -7.48
CA SER A 44 -2.70 -14.65 -8.54
C SER A 44 -4.14 -15.03 -8.20
N LYS A 45 -4.55 -14.99 -6.93
CA LYS A 45 -5.90 -15.34 -6.45
C LYS A 45 -6.87 -14.15 -6.44
N TYR A 46 -6.39 -12.96 -6.11
CA TYR A 46 -7.20 -11.76 -5.88
C TYR A 46 -6.66 -10.51 -6.61
N GLY A 47 -5.38 -10.49 -7.01
CA GLY A 47 -4.74 -9.30 -7.59
C GLY A 47 -4.74 -9.22 -9.12
N ASN A 48 -5.25 -10.23 -9.83
CA ASN A 48 -5.07 -10.32 -11.30
C ASN A 48 -5.73 -9.15 -12.06
N GLU A 49 -6.91 -8.69 -11.64
CA GLU A 49 -7.63 -7.61 -12.33
C GLU A 49 -6.88 -6.27 -12.25
N GLY A 50 -6.12 -6.06 -11.17
CA GLY A 50 -5.28 -4.87 -10.99
C GLY A 50 -3.83 -5.03 -11.43
N GLY A 51 -3.38 -6.24 -11.79
CA GLY A 51 -1.97 -6.54 -12.02
C GLY A 51 -1.14 -6.62 -10.73
N GLY A 52 -1.78 -6.98 -9.62
CA GLY A 52 -1.19 -7.09 -8.28
C GLY A 52 -1.55 -5.94 -7.34
N PHE A 53 -1.02 -6.01 -6.12
CA PHE A 53 -1.22 -5.00 -5.08
C PHE A 53 0.04 -4.16 -4.89
N TRP A 54 -0.13 -2.88 -4.59
CA TRP A 54 0.98 -2.00 -4.26
C TRP A 54 1.41 -2.23 -2.81
N THR A 55 2.57 -2.82 -2.61
CA THR A 55 3.21 -2.98 -1.29
C THR A 55 4.07 -1.77 -1.00
N VAL A 56 3.88 -1.16 0.18
CA VAL A 56 4.48 0.15 0.55
C VAL A 56 5.32 0.09 1.83
N ALA A 57 5.17 -0.98 2.63
CA ALA A 57 6.04 -1.23 3.79
C ALA A 57 6.14 -2.73 4.10
N ILE A 58 7.26 -3.13 4.72
CA ILE A 58 7.50 -4.51 5.14
C ILE A 58 8.04 -4.53 6.58
N LEU A 59 7.47 -5.40 7.41
CA LEU A 59 7.94 -5.65 8.76
C LEU A 59 7.88 -7.15 9.05
N GLY A 60 9.06 -7.80 9.06
CA GLY A 60 9.14 -9.25 9.28
C GLY A 60 8.36 -10.02 8.20
N THR A 61 7.26 -10.65 8.59
CA THR A 61 6.36 -11.41 7.69
C THR A 61 5.12 -10.64 7.25
N LYS A 62 4.99 -9.39 7.69
CA LYS A 62 3.84 -8.53 7.40
C LYS A 62 4.20 -7.51 6.34
N ILE A 63 3.21 -7.20 5.51
CA ILE A 63 3.25 -6.13 4.51
C ILE A 63 2.14 -5.13 4.77
N VAL A 64 2.42 -3.87 4.48
CA VAL A 64 1.39 -2.85 4.29
C VAL A 64 1.21 -2.69 2.78
N TRP A 65 -0.02 -2.80 2.31
CA TRP A 65 -0.35 -2.67 0.90
C TRP A 65 -1.60 -1.81 0.71
N TYR A 66 -1.73 -1.20 -0.46
CA TYR A 66 -2.86 -0.36 -0.80
C TYR A 66 -3.92 -1.16 -1.57
N ASN A 67 -5.16 -1.07 -1.09
CA ASN A 67 -6.33 -1.73 -1.64
C ASN A 67 -7.12 -0.74 -2.51
N ASP A 68 -6.94 -0.85 -3.82
CA ASP A 68 -7.58 -0.02 -4.84
C ASP A 68 -9.11 -0.15 -4.87
N ILE A 69 -9.69 -1.20 -4.29
CA ILE A 69 -11.14 -1.44 -4.28
C ILE A 69 -11.79 -0.73 -3.07
N GLU A 70 -11.12 -0.78 -1.92
CA GLU A 70 -11.60 -0.17 -0.68
C GLU A 70 -11.08 1.26 -0.45
N ASP A 71 -10.16 1.73 -1.30
CA ASP A 71 -9.47 3.03 -1.18
C ASP A 71 -8.79 3.21 0.19
N GLY A 72 -7.89 2.29 0.53
CA GLY A 72 -7.21 2.32 1.83
C GLY A 72 -6.02 1.38 1.96
N PHE A 73 -5.25 1.56 3.05
CA PHE A 73 -4.13 0.69 3.37
C PHE A 73 -4.57 -0.49 4.23
N ASN A 74 -4.09 -1.68 3.89
CA ASN A 74 -4.31 -2.92 4.63
C ASN A 74 -2.98 -3.53 5.09
N ILE A 75 -3.07 -4.43 6.06
CA ILE A 75 -1.94 -5.19 6.58
C ILE A 75 -2.28 -6.67 6.49
N SER A 76 -1.37 -7.46 5.93
CA SER A 76 -1.48 -8.92 5.91
C SER A 76 -0.12 -9.57 6.02
N ASP A 77 -0.09 -10.87 6.32
CA ASP A 77 1.12 -11.67 6.11
C ASP A 77 1.28 -11.97 4.61
N TYR A 78 2.53 -12.07 4.13
CA TYR A 78 2.83 -12.46 2.74
C TYR A 78 3.32 -13.91 2.58
N LYS A 79 3.28 -14.67 3.67
CA LYS A 79 3.63 -16.09 3.70
C LYS A 79 2.47 -16.98 3.31
#